data_AF-A0A1H7HM71-F1
#
_entry.id   AF-A0A1H7HM71-F1
#
_cell.length_a   1.000
_cell.length_b   1.000
_cell.length_c   1.000
_cell.angle_alpha   90.00
_cell.angle_beta   90.00
_cell.angle_gamma   90.00
#
_symmetry.space_group_name_H-M   'P 1'
#
loop_
_entity.id
_entity.type
_entity.pdbx_description
1 polymer ?
#
loop_
_entity_poly.entity_id
_entity_poly.type
_entity_poly.pdbx_seq_one_letter_code
_entity_poly.pdbx_strand_id
1 'polypeptide(L)'
;MPPPSKPQTAPAQEPLPTPTYPAIEGFIERASAEEVQSFFSPIKEELSTLKGPKAEQGKKVQTALASAEELLGLLLETRERLIAEAQGAKGRR
;
A
#
# COMPACT_ATOMS: atom_id res chain seq x y z
N MET A 1 15.84 -36.22 43.23
CA MET A 1 15.82 -35.62 41.88
C MET A 1 14.58 -34.74 41.76
N PRO A 2 14.72 -33.42 41.56
CA PRO A 2 13.57 -32.56 41.27
C PRO A 2 13.13 -32.73 39.80
N PRO A 3 11.83 -32.60 39.48
CA PRO A 3 11.33 -32.77 38.12
C PRO A 3 11.71 -31.57 37.23
N PRO A 4 11.89 -31.79 35.91
CA PRO A 4 12.22 -30.71 34.98
C PRO A 4 11.05 -29.75 34.81
N SER A 5 11.34 -28.46 34.97
CA SER A 5 10.42 -27.34 34.73
C SER A 5 9.86 -27.39 33.31
N LYS A 6 8.53 -27.43 33.16
CA LYS A 6 7.85 -27.29 31.87
C LYS A 6 8.22 -25.94 31.24
N PRO A 7 8.54 -25.88 29.93
CA PRO A 7 8.75 -24.61 29.25
C PRO A 7 7.44 -23.81 29.29
N GLN A 8 7.49 -22.64 29.93
CA GLN A 8 6.40 -21.67 29.90
C GLN A 8 6.21 -21.23 28.44
N THR A 9 5.10 -21.63 27.85
CA THR A 9 4.64 -21.11 26.57
C THR A 9 4.31 -19.64 26.79
N ALA A 10 5.06 -18.74 26.15
CA ALA A 10 4.75 -17.32 26.20
C ALA A 10 3.31 -17.11 25.70
N PRO A 11 2.50 -16.27 26.36
CA PRO A 11 1.14 -15.98 25.90
C PRO A 11 1.22 -15.41 24.48
N ALA A 12 0.46 -16.00 23.55
CA ALA A 12 0.29 -15.46 22.22
C ALA A 12 -0.25 -14.04 22.35
N GLN A 13 0.50 -13.04 21.85
CA GLN A 13 0.01 -11.67 21.78
C GLN A 13 -1.24 -11.65 20.91
N GLU A 14 -2.36 -11.17 21.46
CA GLU A 14 -3.56 -10.92 20.67
C GLU A 14 -3.20 -9.92 19.55
N PRO A 15 -3.53 -10.23 18.27
CA PRO A 15 -3.23 -9.32 17.19
C PRO A 15 -4.01 -8.02 17.40
N LEU A 16 -3.31 -6.89 17.27
CA LEU A 16 -3.95 -5.58 17.30
C LEU A 16 -5.05 -5.52 16.24
N PRO A 17 -6.16 -4.81 16.52
CA PRO A 17 -7.22 -4.63 15.54
C PRO A 17 -6.63 -4.04 14.27
N THR A 18 -6.76 -4.78 13.17
CA THR A 18 -6.24 -4.36 11.88
C THR A 18 -7.23 -3.35 11.28
N PRO A 19 -6.83 -2.11 11.04
CA PRO A 19 -7.72 -1.15 10.39
C PRO A 19 -8.08 -1.67 8.99
N THR A 20 -9.34 -1.52 8.61
CA THR A 20 -9.85 -1.90 7.29
C THR A 20 -10.09 -0.66 6.45
N TYR A 21 -9.73 -0.74 5.18
CA TYR A 21 -9.85 0.37 4.23
C TYR A 21 -10.53 -0.12 2.94
N PRO A 22 -11.85 -0.39 2.97
CA PRO A 22 -12.52 -1.13 1.89
C PRO A 22 -12.37 -0.52 0.50
N ALA A 23 -12.32 0.81 0.40
CA ALA A 23 -12.15 1.50 -0.87
C ALA A 23 -10.73 1.32 -1.44
N ILE A 24 -9.70 1.38 -0.59
CA ILE A 24 -8.31 1.20 -1.00
C ILE A 24 -8.07 -0.27 -1.33
N GLU A 25 -8.54 -1.18 -0.47
CA GLU A 25 -8.46 -2.63 -0.68
C GLU A 25 -9.10 -3.04 -2.01
N GLY A 26 -10.35 -2.65 -2.24
CA GLY A 26 -11.07 -2.98 -3.48
C GLY A 26 -10.46 -2.35 -4.73
N PHE A 27 -9.81 -1.19 -4.60
CA PHE A 27 -9.07 -0.56 -5.70
C PHE A 27 -7.79 -1.35 -6.02
N ILE A 28 -6.94 -1.61 -5.02
CA ILE A 28 -5.66 -2.32 -5.18
C ILE A 28 -5.86 -3.75 -5.70
N GLU A 29 -6.97 -4.40 -5.37
CA GLU A 29 -7.29 -5.74 -5.90
C GLU A 29 -7.45 -5.80 -7.42
N ARG A 30 -7.82 -4.70 -8.06
CA ARG A 30 -8.20 -4.65 -9.47
C ARG A 30 -7.30 -3.75 -10.30
N ALA A 31 -6.77 -2.71 -9.70
CA ALA A 31 -5.95 -1.72 -10.36
C ALA A 31 -4.62 -2.31 -10.85
N SER A 32 -4.19 -1.82 -12.01
CA SER A 32 -2.86 -1.97 -12.56
C SER A 32 -2.02 -0.71 -12.30
N ALA A 33 -0.69 -0.83 -12.42
CA ALA A 33 0.21 0.31 -12.28
C ALA A 33 -0.08 1.42 -13.31
N GLU A 34 -0.46 1.04 -14.54
CA GLU A 34 -0.82 1.97 -15.62
C GLU A 34 -2.10 2.75 -15.31
N GLU A 35 -3.11 2.10 -14.71
CA GLU A 35 -4.34 2.78 -14.29
C GLU A 35 -4.09 3.78 -13.16
N VAL A 36 -3.20 3.46 -12.22
CA VAL A 36 -2.79 4.40 -11.14
C VAL A 36 -2.11 5.63 -11.73
N GLN A 37 -1.16 5.45 -12.64
CA GLN A 37 -0.49 6.58 -13.30
C GLN A 37 -1.47 7.44 -14.10
N SER A 38 -2.32 6.78 -14.90
CA SER A 38 -3.31 7.44 -15.74
C SER A 38 -4.35 8.23 -14.95
N PHE A 39 -4.67 7.79 -13.73
CA PHE A 39 -5.58 8.49 -12.81
C PHE A 39 -5.05 9.86 -12.38
N PHE A 40 -3.74 9.99 -12.13
CA PHE A 40 -3.14 11.24 -11.65
C PHE A 40 -2.68 12.18 -12.75
N SER A 41 -2.36 11.67 -13.94
CA SER A 41 -1.89 12.47 -15.10
C SER A 41 -2.70 13.74 -15.38
N PRO A 42 -4.04 13.68 -15.59
CA PRO A 42 -4.82 14.88 -15.93
C PRO A 42 -4.80 15.92 -14.82
N ILE A 43 -4.80 15.50 -13.55
CA ILE A 43 -4.78 16.41 -12.40
C ILE A 43 -3.42 17.10 -12.30
N LYS A 44 -2.32 16.36 -12.50
CA LYS A 44 -0.97 16.94 -12.50
C LYS A 44 -0.78 17.94 -13.63
N GLU A 45 -1.31 17.63 -14.82
CA GLU A 45 -1.32 18.54 -15.97
C GLU A 45 -2.08 19.82 -15.64
N GLU A 46 -3.32 19.74 -15.15
CA GLU A 46 -4.11 20.91 -14.77
C GLU A 46 -3.39 21.77 -13.72
N LEU A 47 -2.83 21.14 -12.68
CA LEU A 47 -2.07 21.84 -11.64
C LEU A 47 -0.83 22.56 -12.19
N SER A 48 -0.19 22.01 -13.23
CA SER A 48 0.99 22.62 -13.86
C SER A 48 0.66 23.89 -14.63
N THR A 49 -0.60 24.05 -15.06
CA THR A 49 -1.07 25.23 -15.78
C THR A 49 -1.43 26.40 -14.86
N LEU A 50 -1.49 26.18 -13.54
CA LEU A 50 -1.85 27.22 -12.57
C LEU A 50 -0.80 28.34 -12.54
N LYS A 51 -1.28 29.58 -12.56
CA LYS A 51 -0.45 30.79 -12.55
C LYS A 51 -0.78 31.70 -11.36
N GLY A 52 0.15 32.61 -11.08
CA GLY A 52 -0.01 33.62 -10.04
C GLY A 52 -0.08 33.03 -8.63
N PRO A 53 -0.88 33.60 -7.71
CA PRO A 53 -0.87 33.22 -6.29
C PRO A 53 -1.28 31.78 -6.01
N LYS A 54 -1.94 31.10 -6.96
CA LYS A 54 -2.33 29.68 -6.84
C LYS A 54 -1.24 28.71 -7.32
N ALA A 55 -0.19 29.18 -8.01
CA ALA A 55 0.86 28.30 -8.53
C ALA A 55 1.62 27.58 -7.40
N GLU A 56 1.92 28.28 -6.31
CA GLU A 56 2.61 27.67 -5.15
C GLU A 56 1.73 26.64 -4.41
N GLN A 57 0.42 26.87 -4.37
CA GLN A 57 -0.52 25.87 -3.85
C GLN A 57 -0.58 24.66 -4.79
N GLY A 58 -0.60 24.90 -6.11
CA GLY A 58 -0.58 23.85 -7.13
C GLY A 58 0.64 22.93 -7.00
N LYS A 59 1.83 23.50 -6.78
CA LYS A 59 3.06 22.72 -6.53
C LYS A 59 2.94 21.81 -5.31
N LYS A 60 2.40 22.32 -4.20
CA LYS A 60 2.19 21.51 -2.98
C LYS A 60 1.25 20.34 -3.22
N VAL A 61 0.16 20.58 -3.98
CA VAL A 61 -0.77 19.52 -4.37
C VAL A 61 -0.07 18.50 -5.28
N GLN A 62 0.72 18.94 -6.26
CA GLN A 62 1.51 18.02 -7.11
C GLN A 62 2.44 17.14 -6.28
N THR A 63 3.13 17.68 -5.28
CA THR A 63 3.96 16.88 -4.37
C THR A 63 3.13 15.85 -3.60
N ALA A 64 1.98 16.24 -3.07
CA ALA A 64 1.10 15.31 -2.36
C ALA A 64 0.57 14.20 -3.28
N LEU A 65 0.23 14.53 -4.54
CA LEU A 65 -0.20 13.54 -5.54
C LEU A 65 0.93 12.58 -5.91
N ALA A 66 2.17 13.06 -6.03
CA ALA A 66 3.32 12.20 -6.27
C ALA A 66 3.53 11.19 -5.11
N SER A 67 3.42 11.64 -3.86
CA SER A 67 3.48 10.73 -2.71
C SER A 67 2.33 9.74 -2.67
N ALA A 68 1.11 10.15 -3.04
CA ALA A 68 -0.04 9.25 -3.11
C ALA A 68 0.13 8.16 -4.19
N GLU A 69 0.65 8.54 -5.36
CA GLU A 69 0.96 7.61 -6.46
C GLU A 69 2.03 6.61 -6.04
N GLU A 70 3.10 7.06 -5.38
CA GLU A 70 4.16 6.18 -4.87
C GLU A 70 3.62 5.15 -3.86
N LEU A 71 2.77 5.58 -2.92
CA LEU A 71 2.16 4.69 -1.94
C LEU A 71 1.23 3.65 -2.58
N LEU A 72 0.43 4.05 -3.58
CA LEU A 72 -0.40 3.11 -4.33
C LEU A 72 0.45 2.13 -5.15
N GLY A 73 1.56 2.59 -5.73
CA GLY A 73 2.54 1.73 -6.40
C GLY A 73 3.11 0.67 -5.46
N LEU A 74 3.54 1.07 -4.25
CA LEU A 74 4.06 0.14 -3.25
C LEU A 74 3.02 -0.92 -2.84
N LEU A 75 1.75 -0.55 -2.71
CA LEU A 75 0.67 -1.48 -2.40
C LEU A 75 0.44 -2.49 -3.53
N LEU A 76 0.51 -2.05 -4.79
CA LEU A 76 0.42 -2.94 -5.95
C LEU A 76 1.60 -3.91 -6.02
N GLU A 77 2.83 -3.43 -5.88
CA GLU A 77 4.03 -4.28 -5.84
C GLU A 77 3.95 -5.31 -4.71
N THR A 78 3.49 -4.88 -3.54
CA THR A 78 3.30 -5.76 -2.38
C THR A 78 2.26 -6.85 -2.68
N ARG A 79 1.13 -6.48 -3.30
CA ARG A 79 0.11 -7.45 -3.73
C ARG A 79 0.69 -8.47 -4.71
N GLU A 80 1.41 -8.03 -5.73
CA GLU A 80 2.02 -8.91 -6.73
C GLU A 80 3.02 -9.88 -6.10
N ARG A 81 3.86 -9.37 -5.20
CA ARG A 81 4.80 -10.19 -4.42
C ARG A 81 4.08 -11.25 -3.59
N LEU A 82 3.03 -10.88 -2.85
CA LEU A 82 2.27 -11.83 -2.02
C LEU A 82 1.58 -12.91 -2.87
N ILE A 83 1.06 -12.56 -4.05
CA ILE A 83 0.49 -13.53 -5.00
C ILE A 83 1.57 -14.50 -5.49
N ALA A 84 2.75 -13.99 -5.87
CA ALA A 84 3.86 -14.82 -6.31
C ALA A 84 4.36 -15.77 -5.21
N GLU A 85 4.50 -15.28 -3.97
CA GLU A 85 4.87 -16.08 -2.80
C GLU A 85 3.84 -17.19 -2.53
N ALA A 86 2.55 -16.88 -2.58
CA ALA A 86 1.47 -17.85 -2.38
C ALA A 86 1.46 -18.95 -3.47
N GLN A 87 1.73 -18.59 -4.71
CA GLN A 87 1.82 -19.55 -5.82
C GLN A 87 3.09 -20.42 -5.72
N GLY A 88 4.23 -19.84 -5.36
CA GLY A 88 5.50 -20.55 -5.19
C GLY A 88 5.49 -21.51 -3.99
N ALA A 89 4.80 -21.16 -2.90
CA ALA A 89 4.64 -22.05 -1.75
C ALA A 89 3.77 -23.28 -2.06
N LYS A 90 2.83 -23.16 -2.99
CA LYS A 90 1.92 -24.25 -3.40
C LYS A 90 2.61 -25.33 -4.25
N GLY A 91 3.74 -25.02 -4.89
CA GLY A 91 4.53 -25.96 -5.70
C GLY A 91 5.65 -26.68 -4.94
N ARG A 92 5.87 -26.39 -3.65
CA ARG A 92 6.94 -26.96 -2.81
C ARG A 92 6.46 -27.94 -1.73
N ARG A 93 5.18 -28.32 -1.74
CA ARG A 93 4.61 -29.36 -0.88
C ARG A 93 4.43 -30.66 -1.63
#